data_AF-A0A9P6JXD5-F1
#
_entry.id   AF-A0A9P6JXD5-F1
#
_cell.length_a   1.000
_cell.length_b   1.000
_cell.length_c   1.000
_cell.angle_alpha   90.00
_cell.angle_beta   90.00
_cell.angle_gamma   90.00
#
_symmetry.space_group_name_H-M   'P 1'
#
loop_
_entity.id
_entity.type
_entity.pdbx_description
1 polymer ?
#
loop_
_entity_poly.entity_id
_entity_poly.type
_entity_poly.pdbx_seq_one_letter_code
_entity_poly.pdbx_strand_id
1 'polypeptide(L)'
;IARDCQYVTSRPILEKYLKEQYDDGDEKLEIVKDLDKVGNHCLSWILYTYKNQKIRCKMYNKFVQMMESAETRMSLGSRMEDLVMAQDKKLHKRLRKAKKCGLSRLEITFYGKKLRKFAYYEEVVNDTMDVLQDCPTYRVPFEEYWRYMASTITSMVGVHIVAENTTAFAYCHWWNSITKKKYGSYRNKVGKDEAMKALANYSFNDRPIYLLEVEMENGIIKNIINTKYKRPIGCTEITLVSGGHDDGKIYTDP
;
A
#
# COMPACT_ATOMS: atom_id res chain seq x y z
N ILE A 1 11.07 -14.69 4.26
CA ILE A 1 11.78 -13.41 4.50
C ILE A 1 11.21 -12.36 3.53
N ALA A 2 10.01 -11.86 3.83
CA ALA A 2 9.46 -10.69 3.13
C ALA A 2 10.14 -9.45 3.71
N ARG A 3 10.57 -8.52 2.84
CA ARG A 3 11.34 -7.35 3.26
C ARG A 3 10.50 -6.09 3.24
N ASP A 4 10.96 -5.17 4.09
CA ASP A 4 10.33 -3.90 4.40
C ASP A 4 10.45 -2.92 3.24
N CYS A 5 9.33 -2.37 2.78
CA CYS A 5 9.33 -1.24 1.86
C CYS A 5 9.48 0.06 2.68
N GLN A 6 10.72 0.43 3.01
CA GLN A 6 11.02 1.76 3.54
C GLN A 6 11.22 2.72 2.36
N TYR A 7 10.43 3.78 2.31
CA TYR A 7 10.34 4.70 1.18
C TYR A 7 10.80 6.12 1.54
N VAL A 8 10.94 7.00 0.54
CA VAL A 8 11.12 8.46 0.68
C VAL A 8 10.04 9.00 1.63
N THR A 9 10.44 9.38 2.83
CA THR A 9 9.53 9.72 3.91
C THR A 9 9.00 11.15 3.70
N SER A 10 7.75 11.28 3.26
CA SER A 10 7.09 12.59 3.25
C SER A 10 6.75 13.05 4.66
N ARG A 11 6.55 12.11 5.60
CA ARG A 11 6.09 12.43 6.95
C ARG A 11 7.05 13.33 7.75
N PRO A 12 8.36 13.05 7.91
CA PRO A 12 9.26 13.92 8.67
C PRO A 12 9.43 15.30 8.04
N ILE A 13 9.50 15.35 6.70
CA ILE A 13 9.65 16.60 5.95
C ILE A 13 8.38 17.45 6.10
N LEU A 14 7.21 16.85 5.91
CA LEU A 14 5.92 17.52 6.09
C LEU A 14 5.67 17.90 7.54
N GLU A 15 6.06 17.07 8.51
CA GLU A 15 5.96 17.41 9.93
C GLU A 15 6.80 18.63 10.28
N LYS A 16 8.05 18.67 9.80
CA LYS A 16 8.94 19.83 9.99
C LYS A 16 8.34 21.08 9.33
N TYR A 17 7.93 20.95 8.08
CA TYR A 17 7.32 22.05 7.32
C TYR A 17 6.06 22.59 8.01
N LEU A 18 5.14 21.73 8.44
CA LEU A 18 3.92 22.13 9.15
C LEU A 18 4.25 22.83 10.48
N LYS A 19 5.24 22.34 11.24
CA LYS A 19 5.68 23.04 12.45
C LYS A 19 6.18 24.44 12.13
N GLU A 20 7.02 24.60 11.10
CA GLU A 20 7.51 25.92 10.68
C GLU A 20 6.39 26.87 10.24
N GLN A 21 5.32 26.36 9.61
CA GLN A 21 4.21 27.19 9.14
C GLN A 21 3.19 27.55 10.24
N TYR A 22 2.99 26.67 11.23
CA TYR A 22 1.98 26.83 12.27
C TYR A 22 2.55 27.22 13.65
N ASP A 23 3.87 27.18 13.89
CA ASP A 23 4.49 27.62 15.17
C ASP A 23 4.49 29.15 15.36
N ASP A 24 4.22 29.93 14.30
CA ASP A 24 4.32 31.40 14.34
C ASP A 24 2.97 32.11 14.66
N GLY A 25 1.97 31.38 15.17
CA GLY A 25 0.61 31.93 15.41
C GLY A 25 -0.17 31.33 16.59
N ASP A 26 -1.42 31.79 16.76
CA ASP A 26 -2.37 31.33 17.80
C ASP A 26 -2.96 29.92 17.53
N GLU A 27 -2.60 29.29 16.41
CA GLU A 27 -3.14 27.99 16.00
C GLU A 27 -2.31 26.84 16.57
N LYS A 28 -2.96 25.99 17.36
CA LYS A 28 -2.29 24.79 17.90
C LYS A 28 -2.26 23.68 16.84
N LEU A 29 -1.07 23.35 16.34
CA LEU A 29 -0.84 22.16 15.54
C LEU A 29 -0.69 20.91 16.42
N GLU A 30 -1.46 19.86 16.14
CA GLU A 30 -1.27 18.54 16.76
C GLU A 30 -1.07 17.46 15.69
N ILE A 31 0.12 16.87 15.64
CA ILE A 31 0.41 15.73 14.77
C ILE A 31 -0.23 14.46 15.36
N VAL A 32 -1.06 13.77 14.58
CA VAL A 32 -1.69 12.53 15.01
C VAL A 32 -0.66 11.41 15.05
N LYS A 33 -0.54 10.72 16.20
CA LYS A 33 0.37 9.57 16.38
C LYS A 33 -0.24 8.29 15.80
N ASP A 34 -0.19 8.15 14.47
CA ASP A 34 -0.79 7.04 13.71
C ASP A 34 0.19 6.34 12.74
N LEU A 35 1.49 6.51 12.93
CA LEU A 35 2.54 5.99 12.03
C LEU A 35 2.41 4.48 11.78
N ASP A 36 2.15 3.72 12.84
CA ASP A 36 1.93 2.26 12.84
C ASP A 36 0.66 1.83 12.06
N LYS A 37 -0.23 2.78 11.73
CA LYS A 37 -1.47 2.51 10.99
C LYS A 37 -1.38 2.95 9.54
N VAL A 38 -0.76 4.11 9.29
CA VAL A 38 -0.79 4.80 8.00
C VAL A 38 0.54 4.84 7.26
N GLY A 39 1.66 4.53 7.92
CA GLY A 39 2.99 4.53 7.32
C GLY A 39 3.58 5.94 7.13
N ASN A 40 4.72 6.00 6.45
CA ASN A 40 5.50 7.24 6.26
C ASN A 40 4.99 8.15 5.13
N HIS A 41 4.00 7.69 4.35
CA HIS A 41 3.42 8.46 3.22
C HIS A 41 2.12 9.17 3.56
N CYS A 42 1.74 9.11 4.82
CA CYS A 42 0.55 9.75 5.31
C CYS A 42 0.88 10.47 6.61
N LEU A 43 0.47 11.73 6.69
CA LEU A 43 0.51 12.52 7.90
C LEU A 43 -0.89 13.06 8.13
N SER A 44 -1.43 12.78 9.31
CA SER A 44 -2.64 13.46 9.79
C SER A 44 -2.24 14.49 10.84
N TRP A 45 -2.84 15.68 10.77
CA TRP A 45 -2.70 16.71 11.79
C TRP A 45 -4.06 17.29 12.14
N ILE A 46 -4.14 17.86 13.34
CA ILE A 46 -5.31 18.56 13.82
C ILE A 46 -4.98 20.05 13.88
N LEU A 47 -5.88 20.86 13.32
CA LEU A 47 -5.93 22.30 13.51
C LEU A 47 -7.08 22.64 14.46
N TYR A 48 -6.81 23.55 15.39
CA TYR A 48 -7.81 24.12 16.28
C TYR A 48 -8.01 25.59 15.89
N THR A 49 -9.15 25.91 15.27
CA THR A 49 -9.44 27.30 14.88
C THR A 49 -9.98 28.11 16.06
N TYR A 50 -10.12 29.44 15.88
CA TYR A 50 -10.58 30.47 16.85
C TYR A 50 -11.86 30.16 17.69
N LYS A 51 -12.55 29.03 17.47
CA LYS A 51 -13.70 28.57 18.29
C LYS A 51 -13.55 27.13 18.80
N ASN A 52 -12.31 26.64 18.97
CA ASN A 52 -11.99 25.24 19.29
C ASN A 52 -12.64 24.23 18.32
N GLN A 53 -12.89 24.66 17.08
CA GLN A 53 -13.38 23.77 16.04
C GLN A 53 -12.23 22.84 15.66
N LYS A 54 -12.40 21.55 15.95
CA LYS A 54 -11.44 20.52 15.59
C LYS A 54 -11.53 20.24 14.09
N ILE A 55 -10.44 20.44 13.37
CA ILE A 55 -10.32 20.12 11.95
C ILE A 55 -9.20 19.12 11.81
N ARG A 56 -9.48 17.97 11.19
CA ARG A 56 -8.44 16.99 10.87
C ARG A 56 -8.08 17.12 9.41
N CYS A 57 -6.82 17.44 9.17
CA CYS A 57 -6.23 17.38 7.86
C CYS A 57 -5.42 16.09 7.74
N LYS A 58 -5.45 15.50 6.55
CA LYS A 58 -4.69 14.29 6.23
C LYS A 58 -4.13 14.44 4.83
N MET A 59 -2.82 14.36 4.72
CA MET A 59 -2.13 14.43 3.44
C MET A 59 -1.43 13.12 3.17
N TYR A 60 -1.55 12.62 1.94
CA TYR A 60 -0.84 11.42 1.51
C TYR A 60 -0.62 11.34 0.01
N ASN A 61 0.39 10.56 -0.40
CA ASN A 61 0.54 10.17 -1.79
C ASN A 61 -0.50 9.09 -2.14
N LYS A 62 -1.40 9.39 -3.08
CA LYS A 62 -2.52 8.50 -3.43
C LYS A 62 -2.04 7.19 -4.02
N PHE A 63 -0.99 7.20 -4.84
CA PHE A 63 -0.44 5.98 -5.44
C PHE A 63 0.17 5.09 -4.37
N VAL A 64 1.03 5.63 -3.51
CA VAL A 64 1.63 4.83 -2.44
C VAL A 64 0.59 4.30 -1.46
N GLN A 65 -0.42 5.10 -1.12
CA GLN A 65 -1.55 4.60 -0.31
C GLN A 65 -2.37 3.52 -1.01
N MET A 66 -2.48 3.51 -2.35
CA MET A 66 -3.09 2.37 -3.06
C MET A 66 -2.25 1.10 -2.94
N MET A 67 -0.92 1.24 -2.82
CA MET A 67 0.00 0.12 -2.60
C MET A 67 0.01 -0.33 -1.13
N GLU A 68 -0.25 0.59 -0.19
CA GLU A 68 -0.22 0.38 1.26
C GLU A 68 -1.62 0.15 1.91
N SER A 69 -2.68 0.12 1.12
CA SER A 69 -4.04 -0.06 1.62
C SER A 69 -4.72 -1.26 0.96
N ALA A 70 -4.95 -2.30 1.76
CA ALA A 70 -5.65 -3.50 1.32
C ALA A 70 -7.07 -3.19 0.79
N GLU A 71 -7.80 -2.29 1.46
CA GLU A 71 -9.16 -1.87 1.07
C GLU A 71 -9.21 -1.23 -0.32
N THR A 72 -8.20 -0.43 -0.67
CA THR A 72 -8.17 0.23 -1.98
C THR A 72 -7.81 -0.76 -3.10
N ARG A 73 -7.15 -1.88 -2.79
CA ARG A 73 -6.86 -2.93 -3.77
C ARG A 73 -8.00 -3.91 -4.01
N MET A 74 -8.93 -4.07 -3.05
CA MET A 74 -10.12 -4.91 -3.26
C MET A 74 -10.89 -4.51 -4.52
N SER A 75 -10.85 -3.22 -4.92
CA SER A 75 -11.50 -2.71 -6.13
C SER A 75 -10.59 -2.66 -7.37
N LEU A 76 -9.29 -2.96 -7.26
CA LEU A 76 -8.30 -2.80 -8.35
C LEU A 76 -7.88 -4.13 -8.99
N GLY A 77 -8.40 -5.26 -8.52
CA GLY A 77 -8.07 -6.58 -9.07
C GLY A 77 -6.71 -7.11 -8.60
N SER A 78 -6.26 -8.17 -9.25
CA SER A 78 -5.07 -8.93 -8.88
C SER A 78 -3.83 -8.51 -9.67
N ARG A 79 -3.96 -8.10 -10.93
CA ARG A 79 -2.80 -7.80 -11.77
C ARG A 79 -2.19 -6.45 -11.37
N MET A 80 -0.88 -6.37 -11.18
CA MET A 80 -0.23 -5.07 -10.90
C MET A 80 -0.27 -4.11 -12.08
N GLU A 81 -0.43 -4.62 -13.30
CA GLU A 81 -0.73 -3.77 -14.44
C GLU A 81 -2.05 -3.01 -14.24
N ASP A 82 -3.06 -3.56 -13.55
CA ASP A 82 -4.31 -2.86 -13.24
C ASP A 82 -4.09 -1.67 -12.27
N LEU A 83 -3.01 -1.67 -11.49
CA LEU A 83 -2.62 -0.51 -10.66
C LEU A 83 -2.09 0.65 -11.51
N VAL A 84 -1.57 0.36 -12.70
CA VAL A 84 -1.04 1.32 -13.67
C VAL A 84 -2.05 1.60 -14.81
N MET A 85 -2.90 0.63 -15.11
CA MET A 85 -3.83 0.52 -16.24
C MET A 85 -5.25 0.20 -15.76
N ALA A 86 -5.69 0.87 -14.68
CA ALA A 86 -6.98 0.59 -14.03
C ALA A 86 -8.16 0.40 -15.01
N GLN A 87 -8.96 -0.64 -14.77
CA GLN A 87 -10.20 -0.90 -15.51
C GLN A 87 -11.27 0.19 -15.26
N ASP A 88 -11.20 0.89 -14.12
CA ASP A 88 -12.00 2.09 -13.86
C ASP A 88 -11.49 3.27 -14.69
N LYS A 89 -12.27 3.63 -15.72
CA LYS A 89 -12.02 4.74 -16.64
C LYS A 89 -11.73 6.07 -15.91
N LYS A 90 -12.35 6.34 -14.75
CA LYS A 90 -12.16 7.61 -14.02
C LYS A 90 -10.84 7.63 -13.25
N LEU A 91 -10.55 6.58 -12.48
CA LEU A 91 -9.28 6.48 -11.76
C LEU A 91 -8.11 6.42 -12.73
N HIS A 92 -8.22 5.62 -13.79
CA HIS A 92 -7.21 5.52 -14.85
C HIS A 92 -6.90 6.89 -15.47
N LYS A 93 -7.94 7.66 -15.83
CA LYS A 93 -7.76 9.01 -16.39
C LYS A 93 -7.03 9.94 -15.43
N ARG A 94 -7.32 9.85 -14.13
CA ARG A 94 -6.62 10.65 -13.10
C ARG A 94 -5.17 10.22 -12.92
N LEU A 95 -4.92 8.92 -12.84
CA LEU A 95 -3.56 8.38 -12.71
C LEU A 95 -2.70 8.73 -13.93
N ARG A 96 -3.26 8.59 -15.14
CA ARG A 96 -2.56 8.96 -16.38
C ARG A 96 -2.20 10.44 -16.44
N LYS A 97 -3.09 11.35 -15.99
CA LYS A 97 -2.79 12.79 -15.88
C LYS A 97 -1.69 13.09 -14.87
N ALA A 98 -1.69 12.36 -13.76
CA ALA A 98 -0.74 12.52 -12.66
C ALA A 98 0.59 11.78 -12.88
N LYS A 99 0.75 10.98 -13.96
CA LYS A 99 1.92 10.10 -14.15
C LYS A 99 3.26 10.82 -13.97
N LYS A 100 3.40 12.02 -14.53
CA LYS A 100 4.65 12.81 -14.54
C LYS A 100 4.89 13.63 -13.27
N CYS A 101 3.88 13.81 -12.43
CA CYS A 101 3.98 14.69 -11.25
C CYS A 101 3.50 14.02 -9.96
N GLY A 102 3.05 12.77 -9.99
CA GLY A 102 2.43 12.13 -8.84
C GLY A 102 1.04 12.68 -8.52
N LEU A 103 0.40 12.08 -7.51
CA LEU A 103 -0.91 12.48 -7.03
C LEU A 103 -0.90 12.51 -5.51
N SER A 104 -0.75 13.70 -4.94
CA SER A 104 -1.00 13.92 -3.52
C SER A 104 -2.49 14.19 -3.31
N ARG A 105 -3.02 13.70 -2.19
CA ARG A 105 -4.40 13.96 -1.77
C ARG A 105 -4.39 14.61 -0.40
N LEU A 106 -5.08 15.73 -0.31
CA LEU A 106 -5.46 16.38 0.93
C LEU A 106 -6.90 15.99 1.27
N GLU A 107 -7.13 15.51 2.48
CA GLU A 107 -8.45 15.28 3.05
C GLU A 107 -8.62 16.19 4.25
N ILE A 108 -9.70 16.98 4.27
CA ILE A 108 -10.03 17.86 5.38
C ILE A 108 -11.37 17.41 5.97
N THR A 109 -11.36 17.11 7.27
CA THR A 109 -12.52 16.65 8.03
C THR A 109 -12.87 17.67 9.10
N PHE A 110 -14.09 18.19 9.05
CA PHE A 110 -14.60 19.18 10.00
C PHE A 110 -15.46 18.49 11.08
N TYR A 111 -15.07 18.56 12.35
CA TYR A 111 -15.81 17.93 13.46
C TYR A 111 -16.71 18.90 14.21
N GLY A 112 -17.99 18.99 13.87
CA GLY A 112 -18.89 19.93 14.54
C GLY A 112 -20.28 19.36 14.77
N LYS A 113 -21.00 19.92 15.75
CA LYS A 113 -22.42 19.59 15.99
C LYS A 113 -23.37 20.25 14.97
N LYS A 114 -22.90 21.27 14.25
CA LYS A 114 -23.70 22.04 13.29
C LYS A 114 -22.88 22.34 12.03
N LEU A 115 -23.56 22.35 10.90
CA LEU A 115 -22.99 22.83 9.64
C LEU A 115 -22.82 24.35 9.68
N ARG A 116 -21.77 24.84 9.01
CA ARG A 116 -21.49 26.26 8.81
C ARG A 116 -21.85 26.66 7.37
N LYS A 117 -21.76 27.95 7.06
CA LYS A 117 -21.93 28.44 5.69
C LYS A 117 -20.78 27.94 4.81
N PHE A 118 -21.03 27.75 3.52
CA PHE A 118 -20.05 27.28 2.54
C PHE A 118 -18.73 28.07 2.59
N ALA A 119 -18.80 29.40 2.66
CA ALA A 119 -17.64 30.29 2.71
C ALA A 119 -16.61 29.91 3.80
N TYR A 120 -17.07 29.44 4.96
CA TYR A 120 -16.17 29.00 6.03
C TYR A 120 -15.37 27.76 5.64
N TYR A 121 -15.99 26.81 4.94
CA TYR A 121 -15.31 25.60 4.50
C TYR A 121 -14.34 25.89 3.36
N GLU A 122 -14.74 26.78 2.45
CA GLU A 122 -13.91 27.25 1.34
C GLU A 122 -12.66 27.98 1.84
N GLU A 123 -12.81 28.89 2.81
CA GLU A 123 -11.71 29.60 3.47
C GLU A 123 -10.69 28.62 4.07
N VAL A 124 -11.12 27.68 4.93
CA VAL A 124 -10.22 26.68 5.52
C VAL A 124 -9.52 25.82 4.46
N VAL A 125 -10.23 25.45 3.39
CA VAL A 125 -9.63 24.66 2.30
C VAL A 125 -8.55 25.47 1.60
N ASN A 126 -8.81 26.74 1.28
CA ASN A 126 -7.86 27.63 0.62
C ASN A 126 -6.65 27.89 1.52
N ASP A 127 -6.85 28.25 2.79
CA ASP A 127 -5.76 28.49 3.74
C ASP A 127 -4.86 27.25 3.88
N THR A 128 -5.47 26.06 3.98
CA THR A 128 -4.71 24.81 4.06
C THR A 128 -3.93 24.54 2.76
N MET A 129 -4.51 24.86 1.60
CA MET A 129 -3.86 24.69 0.30
C MET A 129 -2.72 25.68 0.11
N ASP A 130 -2.89 26.94 0.52
CA ASP A 130 -1.88 27.99 0.44
C ASP A 130 -0.67 27.65 1.33
N VAL A 131 -0.90 27.20 2.57
CA VAL A 131 0.16 26.68 3.44
C VAL A 131 0.92 25.55 2.77
N LEU A 132 0.24 24.66 2.04
CA LEU A 132 0.85 23.47 1.44
C LEU A 132 1.47 23.71 0.06
N GLN A 133 1.26 24.88 -0.54
CA GLN A 133 1.69 25.19 -1.92
C GLN A 133 3.20 25.03 -2.09
N ASP A 134 3.98 25.45 -1.09
CA ASP A 134 5.45 25.43 -1.12
C ASP A 134 6.06 24.21 -0.41
N CYS A 135 5.23 23.23 -0.02
CA CYS A 135 5.73 22.05 0.66
C CYS A 135 6.53 21.16 -0.32
N PRO A 136 7.78 20.77 0.02
CA PRO A 136 8.68 20.06 -0.90
C PRO A 136 8.30 18.60 -1.13
N THR A 137 7.34 18.06 -0.37
CA THR A 137 6.90 16.66 -0.50
C THR A 137 5.85 16.46 -1.60
N TYR A 138 5.45 17.54 -2.27
CA TYR A 138 4.56 17.51 -3.41
C TYR A 138 5.36 17.40 -4.70
N ARG A 139 4.99 16.40 -5.51
CA ARG A 139 5.42 16.14 -6.89
C ARG A 139 6.54 15.14 -7.08
N VAL A 140 6.23 13.86 -6.88
CA VAL A 140 7.11 12.76 -7.30
C VAL A 140 6.36 11.88 -8.31
N PRO A 141 6.89 11.68 -9.54
CA PRO A 141 6.28 10.85 -10.58
C PRO A 141 5.96 9.43 -10.09
N PHE A 142 4.87 8.84 -10.61
CA PHE A 142 4.51 7.46 -10.25
C PHE A 142 5.55 6.44 -10.69
N GLU A 143 6.18 6.67 -11.84
CA GLU A 143 7.22 5.78 -12.35
C GLU A 143 8.45 5.76 -11.44
N GLU A 144 8.80 6.90 -10.83
CA GLU A 144 9.90 6.99 -9.88
C GLU A 144 9.58 6.23 -8.59
N TYR A 145 8.38 6.44 -8.03
CA TYR A 145 7.91 5.65 -6.87
C TYR A 145 7.86 4.16 -7.16
N TRP A 146 7.37 3.78 -8.34
CA TRP A 146 7.28 2.39 -8.75
C TRP A 146 8.66 1.74 -8.88
N ARG A 147 9.59 2.39 -9.60
CA ARG A 147 10.97 1.90 -9.76
C ARG A 147 11.65 1.72 -8.41
N TYR A 148 11.48 2.68 -7.50
CA TYR A 148 12.03 2.59 -6.15
C TYR A 148 11.40 1.44 -5.35
N MET A 149 10.08 1.32 -5.33
CA MET A 149 9.40 0.19 -4.68
C MET A 149 9.88 -1.16 -5.23
N ALA A 150 9.90 -1.30 -6.55
CA ALA A 150 10.36 -2.51 -7.22
C ALA A 150 11.84 -2.82 -6.95
N SER A 151 12.68 -1.81 -6.73
CA SER A 151 14.08 -2.01 -6.38
C SER A 151 14.26 -2.53 -4.94
N THR A 152 13.37 -2.16 -4.02
CA THR A 152 13.39 -2.67 -2.62
C THR A 152 12.94 -4.13 -2.49
N ILE A 153 12.15 -4.63 -3.46
CA ILE A 153 11.74 -6.03 -3.51
C ILE A 153 12.90 -6.86 -4.06
N THR A 154 13.66 -7.47 -3.15
CA THR A 154 14.82 -8.31 -3.51
C THR A 154 14.49 -9.80 -3.61
N SER A 155 13.36 -10.22 -3.04
CA SER A 155 12.93 -11.62 -2.99
C SER A 155 11.48 -11.72 -2.53
N MET A 156 10.80 -12.79 -2.94
CA MET A 156 9.42 -13.10 -2.52
C MET A 156 9.39 -14.39 -1.72
N VAL A 157 8.36 -14.58 -0.90
CA VAL A 157 8.19 -15.83 -0.14
C VAL A 157 6.78 -16.38 -0.31
N GLY A 158 6.72 -17.64 -0.72
CA GLY A 158 5.53 -18.47 -0.58
C GLY A 158 5.71 -19.45 0.59
N VAL A 159 4.60 -19.79 1.22
CA VAL A 159 4.51 -20.76 2.31
C VAL A 159 3.45 -21.76 1.93
N HIS A 160 3.84 -23.02 1.75
CA HIS A 160 2.91 -24.13 1.58
C HIS A 160 2.83 -24.87 2.91
N ILE A 161 1.65 -24.86 3.52
CA ILE A 161 1.38 -25.49 4.81
C ILE A 161 0.67 -26.81 4.54
N VAL A 162 1.19 -27.89 5.12
CA VAL A 162 0.59 -29.22 5.11
C VAL A 162 0.35 -29.64 6.55
N ALA A 163 -0.92 -29.74 6.93
CA ALA A 163 -1.39 -30.26 8.21
C ALA A 163 -2.33 -31.45 7.98
N GLU A 164 -2.52 -32.27 9.01
CA GLU A 164 -3.27 -33.54 8.95
C GLU A 164 -4.64 -33.43 8.23
N ASN A 165 -5.36 -32.33 8.43
CA ASN A 165 -6.67 -32.09 7.80
C ASN A 165 -6.75 -30.78 7.01
N THR A 166 -5.62 -30.13 6.75
CA THR A 166 -5.62 -28.81 6.09
C THR A 166 -4.34 -28.60 5.30
N THR A 167 -4.50 -28.24 4.04
CA THR A 167 -3.42 -27.65 3.26
C THR A 167 -3.71 -26.18 3.01
N ALA A 168 -2.68 -25.35 2.98
CA ALA A 168 -2.84 -23.94 2.66
C ALA A 168 -1.63 -23.42 1.91
N PHE A 169 -1.85 -22.41 1.09
CA PHE A 169 -0.80 -21.67 0.43
C PHE A 169 -0.94 -20.18 0.77
N ALA A 170 0.12 -19.63 1.34
CA ALA A 170 0.25 -18.21 1.58
C ALA A 170 1.38 -17.66 0.70
N TYR A 171 1.17 -16.49 0.14
CA TYR A 171 2.19 -15.76 -0.60
C TYR A 171 2.27 -14.36 -0.06
N CYS A 172 3.47 -13.84 0.11
CA CYS A 172 3.69 -12.44 0.50
C CYS A 172 4.60 -11.79 -0.54
N HIS A 173 4.04 -10.82 -1.24
CA HIS A 173 4.72 -10.01 -2.25
C HIS A 173 5.64 -8.98 -1.57
N TRP A 174 5.09 -8.21 -0.63
CA TRP A 174 5.87 -7.38 0.28
C TRP A 174 5.15 -7.21 1.61
N TRP A 175 5.89 -6.75 2.60
CA TRP A 175 5.39 -6.46 3.93
C TRP A 175 5.88 -5.08 4.33
N ASN A 176 4.99 -4.24 4.85
CA ASN A 176 5.38 -2.95 5.39
C ASN A 176 5.67 -3.16 6.89
N SER A 177 6.93 -3.00 7.31
CA SER A 177 7.32 -3.29 8.69
C SER A 177 6.83 -2.25 9.68
N ILE A 178 6.51 -1.03 9.21
CA ILE A 178 5.98 0.05 10.02
C ILE A 178 4.52 -0.26 10.36
N THR A 179 3.71 -0.53 9.33
CA THR A 179 2.27 -0.79 9.49
C THR A 179 1.92 -2.23 9.82
N LYS A 180 2.92 -3.11 9.76
CA LYS A 180 2.79 -4.57 9.85
C LYS A 180 1.88 -5.20 8.78
N LYS A 181 1.39 -4.44 7.81
CA LYS A 181 0.51 -4.90 6.74
C LYS A 181 1.27 -5.78 5.75
N LYS A 182 0.75 -6.97 5.51
CA LYS A 182 1.27 -7.93 4.52
C LYS A 182 0.46 -7.77 3.23
N TYR A 183 1.15 -7.84 2.10
CA TYR A 183 0.54 -7.75 0.79
C TYR A 183 0.80 -9.03 0.05
N GLY A 184 -0.25 -9.79 -0.23
CA GLY A 184 -0.14 -11.08 -0.87
C GLY A 184 -1.44 -11.87 -0.81
N SER A 185 -1.34 -13.18 -0.97
CA SER A 185 -2.46 -14.10 -1.12
C SER A 185 -2.49 -15.08 0.03
N TYR A 186 -3.69 -15.54 0.37
CA TYR A 186 -3.88 -16.73 1.18
C TYR A 186 -4.96 -17.59 0.55
N ARG A 187 -4.73 -18.90 0.45
CA ARG A 187 -5.68 -19.88 -0.08
C ARG A 187 -5.65 -21.14 0.77
N ASN A 188 -6.83 -21.65 1.10
CA ASN A 188 -7.02 -22.93 1.79
C ASN A 188 -7.19 -24.07 0.78
N LYS A 189 -6.94 -25.31 1.22
CA LYS A 189 -7.09 -26.55 0.45
C LYS A 189 -6.23 -26.60 -0.82
N VAL A 190 -5.03 -26.00 -0.76
CA VAL A 190 -4.10 -25.95 -1.90
C VAL A 190 -3.11 -27.11 -1.83
N GLY A 191 -3.17 -28.00 -2.82
CA GLY A 191 -2.21 -29.09 -2.99
C GLY A 191 -0.82 -28.59 -3.43
N LYS A 192 0.20 -29.45 -3.34
CA LYS A 192 1.58 -29.09 -3.70
C LYS A 192 1.71 -28.59 -5.15
N ASP A 193 1.10 -29.29 -6.10
CA ASP A 193 1.18 -28.92 -7.52
C ASP A 193 0.52 -27.56 -7.80
N GLU A 194 -0.60 -27.27 -7.15
CA GLU A 194 -1.28 -25.99 -7.25
C GLU A 194 -0.46 -24.86 -6.60
N ALA A 195 0.16 -25.12 -5.45
CA ALA A 195 1.09 -24.18 -4.81
C ALA A 195 2.28 -23.85 -5.73
N MET A 196 2.83 -24.85 -6.43
CA MET A 196 3.92 -24.65 -7.38
C MET A 196 3.50 -23.84 -8.61
N LYS A 197 2.29 -24.07 -9.14
CA LYS A 197 1.70 -23.23 -10.20
C LYS A 197 1.46 -21.80 -9.73
N ALA A 198 0.96 -21.63 -8.51
CA ALA A 198 0.77 -20.31 -7.91
C ALA A 198 2.11 -19.58 -7.75
N LEU A 199 3.16 -20.25 -7.28
CA LEU A 199 4.52 -19.69 -7.21
C LEU A 199 5.07 -19.27 -8.57
N ALA A 200 4.83 -20.07 -9.62
CA ALA A 200 5.22 -19.72 -10.98
C ALA A 200 4.61 -18.39 -11.39
N ASN A 201 3.30 -18.21 -11.19
CA ASN A 201 2.58 -16.98 -11.48
C ASN A 201 3.02 -15.79 -10.62
N TYR A 202 3.42 -16.01 -9.37
CA TYR A 202 3.77 -14.94 -8.43
C TYR A 202 5.23 -14.46 -8.48
N SER A 203 5.96 -14.72 -9.58
CA SER A 203 7.29 -14.15 -9.78
C SER A 203 7.23 -12.63 -9.90
N PHE A 204 8.33 -11.92 -9.65
CA PHE A 204 8.37 -10.47 -9.83
C PHE A 204 9.76 -10.05 -10.27
N ASN A 205 9.88 -9.40 -11.42
CA ASN A 205 11.12 -8.75 -11.89
C ASN A 205 12.38 -9.63 -11.74
N ASP A 206 12.28 -10.91 -12.11
CA ASP A 206 13.33 -11.95 -11.97
C ASP A 206 13.93 -12.11 -10.57
N ARG A 207 13.20 -11.65 -9.55
CA ARG A 207 13.62 -11.78 -8.16
C ARG A 207 13.43 -13.22 -7.69
N PRO A 208 14.33 -13.73 -6.84
CA PRO A 208 14.22 -15.07 -6.29
C PRO A 208 12.95 -15.22 -5.45
N ILE A 209 12.28 -16.36 -5.63
CA ILE A 209 11.15 -16.78 -4.79
C ILE A 209 11.64 -17.88 -3.86
N TYR A 210 11.41 -17.73 -2.57
CA TYR A 210 11.66 -18.77 -1.57
C TYR A 210 10.34 -19.44 -1.24
N LEU A 211 10.31 -20.78 -1.32
CA LEU A 211 9.20 -21.59 -0.86
C LEU A 211 9.54 -22.17 0.50
N LEU A 212 8.67 -21.92 1.48
CA LEU A 212 8.69 -22.57 2.77
C LEU A 212 7.62 -23.65 2.77
N GLU A 213 8.02 -24.92 2.71
CA GLU A 213 7.11 -26.05 2.96
C GLU A 213 7.10 -26.30 4.47
N VAL A 214 5.93 -26.13 5.08
CA VAL A 214 5.73 -26.22 6.53
C VAL A 214 4.84 -27.42 6.81
N GLU A 215 5.39 -28.42 7.48
CA GLU A 215 4.63 -29.56 7.97
C GLU A 215 4.16 -29.28 9.40
N MET A 216 2.86 -29.46 9.65
CA MET A 216 2.25 -29.25 10.95
C MET A 216 1.58 -30.53 11.46
N GLU A 217 1.77 -30.80 12.74
CA GLU A 217 1.17 -31.93 13.45
C GLU A 217 0.58 -31.41 14.77
N ASN A 218 -0.70 -31.67 15.04
CA ASN A 218 -1.40 -31.17 16.24
C ASN A 218 -1.29 -29.64 16.46
N GLY A 219 -1.26 -28.86 15.37
CA GLY A 219 -1.12 -27.40 15.43
C GLY A 219 0.31 -26.90 15.71
N ILE A 220 1.29 -27.80 15.82
CA ILE A 220 2.70 -27.48 16.06
C ILE A 220 3.47 -27.67 14.75
N ILE A 221 4.42 -26.77 14.48
CA ILE A 221 5.33 -26.91 13.34
C ILE A 221 6.29 -28.07 13.63
N LYS A 222 6.21 -29.12 12.81
CA LYS A 222 7.09 -30.29 12.87
C LYS A 222 8.34 -30.09 12.03
N ASN A 223 8.18 -29.51 10.84
CA ASN A 223 9.27 -29.34 9.89
C ASN A 223 9.08 -28.07 9.04
N ILE A 224 10.19 -27.45 8.65
CA ILE A 224 10.23 -26.35 7.69
C ILE A 224 11.34 -26.64 6.68
N ILE A 225 10.95 -26.81 5.42
CA ILE A 225 11.88 -26.92 4.29
C ILE A 225 11.88 -25.58 3.55
N ASN A 226 13.05 -24.97 3.39
CA ASN A 226 13.22 -23.73 2.65
C ASN A 226 13.95 -23.99 1.34
N THR A 227 13.24 -23.85 0.22
CA THR A 227 13.82 -24.03 -1.12
C THR A 227 13.76 -22.73 -1.90
N LYS A 228 14.82 -22.45 -2.67
CA LYS A 228 14.79 -21.41 -3.69
C LYS A 228 14.06 -21.97 -4.91
N TYR A 229 12.85 -21.48 -5.17
CA TYR A 229 12.07 -21.87 -6.33
C TYR A 229 12.79 -21.44 -7.62
N LYS A 230 12.84 -22.35 -8.59
CA LYS A 230 13.33 -22.11 -9.94
C LYS A 230 12.16 -22.30 -10.89
N ARG A 231 11.88 -21.30 -11.72
CA ARG A 231 10.90 -21.44 -12.81
C ARG A 231 11.32 -22.59 -13.73
N PRO A 232 10.39 -23.46 -14.15
CA PRO A 232 10.66 -24.44 -15.20
C PRO A 232 11.15 -23.74 -16.47
N ILE A 233 12.06 -24.40 -17.20
CA ILE A 233 12.52 -23.92 -18.51
C ILE A 233 11.31 -23.84 -19.45
N GLY A 234 11.09 -22.69 -20.09
CA GLY A 234 9.96 -22.47 -21.02
C GLY A 234 8.66 -21.98 -20.36
N CYS A 235 8.65 -21.69 -19.05
CA CYS A 235 7.51 -21.06 -18.36
C CYS A 235 7.21 -19.67 -18.95
N THR A 236 6.04 -19.51 -19.58
CA THR A 236 5.54 -18.25 -20.17
C THR A 236 4.58 -17.49 -19.25
N GLU A 237 4.34 -18.02 -18.04
CA GLU A 237 3.35 -17.50 -17.10
C GLU A 237 3.73 -16.08 -16.63
N ILE A 238 2.76 -15.16 -16.78
CA ILE A 238 2.90 -13.74 -16.44
C ILE A 238 3.01 -13.59 -14.92
N THR A 239 3.75 -12.56 -14.50
CA THR A 239 3.76 -12.10 -13.10
C THR A 239 2.37 -11.60 -12.71
N LEU A 240 1.62 -12.42 -11.98
CA LEU A 240 0.39 -12.02 -11.30
C LEU A 240 0.74 -11.50 -9.91
N VAL A 241 -0.02 -10.53 -9.42
CA VAL A 241 -0.10 -10.25 -7.99
C VAL A 241 -1.47 -10.74 -7.53
N SER A 242 -1.61 -11.16 -6.29
CA SER A 242 -2.92 -11.58 -5.81
C SER A 242 -3.72 -10.36 -5.38
N GLY A 243 -4.90 -10.21 -5.97
CA GLY A 243 -5.94 -9.28 -5.53
C GLY A 243 -6.68 -9.90 -4.37
N GLY A 244 -7.26 -9.08 -3.48
CA GLY A 244 -7.87 -9.55 -2.23
C GLY A 244 -9.10 -10.45 -2.38
N HIS A 245 -9.50 -10.81 -3.60
CA HIS A 245 -10.57 -11.75 -3.92
C HIS A 245 -10.18 -12.56 -5.16
N ASP A 246 -9.32 -13.55 -5.00
CA ASP A 246 -9.29 -14.65 -5.95
C ASP A 246 -10.20 -15.75 -5.40
N ASP A 247 -11.43 -15.79 -5.92
CA ASP A 247 -12.35 -16.92 -5.81
C ASP A 247 -11.85 -18.13 -6.64
N GLY A 248 -10.53 -18.41 -6.58
CA GLY A 248 -9.90 -19.54 -7.26
C GLY A 248 -9.80 -19.44 -8.79
N LYS A 249 -10.13 -18.31 -9.42
CA LYS A 249 -10.03 -18.18 -10.89
C LYS A 249 -8.74 -17.50 -11.31
N ILE A 250 -7.78 -18.31 -11.76
CA ILE A 250 -6.62 -17.87 -12.53
C ILE A 250 -7.12 -17.56 -13.94
N TYR A 251 -7.09 -16.28 -14.34
CA TYR A 251 -7.31 -15.89 -15.73
C TYR A 251 -5.98 -16.01 -16.47
N THR A 252 -5.80 -17.09 -17.22
CA THR A 252 -4.85 -17.11 -18.33
C THR A 252 -5.56 -16.50 -19.53
N ASP A 253 -5.24 -15.25 -19.88
CA ASP A 253 -5.54 -14.80 -21.25
C ASP A 253 -4.57 -15.50 -22.21
N PRO A 254 -5.04 -15.94 -23.40
CA PRO A 254 -4.22 -16.57 -24.43
C PRO A 254 -3.13 -15.65 -25.01
#